data_AF-A0AAP8N6F5-F1
#
_entry.id   AF-A0AAP8N6F5-F1
#
_cell.length_a   1.000
_cell.length_b   1.000
_cell.length_c   1.000
_cell.angle_alpha   90.00
_cell.angle_beta   90.00
_cell.angle_gamma   90.00
#
_symmetry.space_group_name_H-M   'P 1'
#
loop_
_entity.id
_entity.type
_entity.pdbx_description
1 polymer ?
#
loop_
_entity_poly.entity_id
_entity_poly.type
_entity_poly.pdbx_seq_one_letter_code
_entity_poly.pdbx_strand_id
1 'polypeptide(L)'
;QKDGFSYVTNKQDMLKDKNTKMLGLFAPGGMPKMMDRDATMPSLRDMTNTAINKLVKDKDGFFLMVEGSQIDWAGHDNDIVAAMSE
;
A
#
# COMPACT_ATOMS: atom_id res chain seq x y z
N GLN A 1 8.66 13.72 10.00
CA GLN A 1 7.76 14.18 11.09
C GLN A 1 7.53 15.69 11.12
N LYS A 2 8.42 16.55 10.57
CA LYS A 2 8.21 18.01 10.56
C LYS A 2 6.89 18.46 9.90
N ASP A 3 6.37 17.69 8.93
CA ASP A 3 5.13 18.03 8.21
C ASP A 3 3.86 17.32 8.75
N GLY A 4 3.94 16.72 9.94
CA GLY A 4 2.80 16.11 10.62
C GLY A 4 2.39 14.72 10.12
N PHE A 5 3.23 14.06 9.31
CA PHE A 5 3.01 12.67 8.88
C PHE A 5 3.54 11.68 9.93
N SER A 6 2.72 10.67 10.24
CA SER A 6 3.20 9.42 10.83
C SER A 6 4.04 8.66 9.81
N TYR A 7 5.00 7.88 10.31
CA TYR A 7 5.85 7.04 9.47
C TYR A 7 5.67 5.59 9.91
N VAL A 8 5.26 4.73 8.99
CA VAL A 8 4.99 3.30 9.25
C VAL A 8 5.68 2.43 8.19
N THR A 9 6.19 1.28 8.62
CA THR A 9 6.96 0.38 7.74
C THR A 9 6.46 -1.06 7.73
N ASN A 10 5.38 -1.36 8.45
CA ASN A 10 4.74 -2.67 8.45
C ASN A 10 3.21 -2.55 8.57
N LYS A 11 2.52 -3.64 8.27
CA LYS A 11 1.06 -3.77 8.28
C LYS A 11 0.47 -3.45 9.65
N GLN A 12 1.08 -3.93 10.73
CA GLN A 12 0.53 -3.76 12.07
C GLN A 12 0.52 -2.29 12.50
N ASP A 13 1.61 -1.57 12.26
CA ASP A 13 1.72 -0.15 12.59
C ASP A 13 0.83 0.70 11.69
N MET A 14 0.72 0.35 10.40
CA MET A 14 -0.22 0.98 9.47
C MET A 14 -1.67 0.88 9.98
N LEU A 15 -2.10 -0.31 10.43
CA LEU A 15 -3.47 -0.54 10.91
C LEU A 15 -3.75 0.14 12.25
N LYS A 16 -2.73 0.31 13.10
CA LYS A 16 -2.86 0.97 14.42
C LYS A 16 -2.76 2.48 14.37
N ASP A 17 -2.22 3.04 13.29
CA ASP A 17 -1.97 4.48 13.19
C ASP A 17 -3.26 5.30 13.11
N LYS A 18 -3.44 6.16 14.10
CA LYS A 18 -4.62 7.03 14.24
C LYS A 18 -4.41 8.42 13.63
N ASN A 19 -3.22 8.73 13.12
CA ASN A 19 -2.92 10.03 12.54
C ASN A 19 -3.70 10.25 11.24
N THR A 20 -4.03 11.51 10.95
CA THR A 20 -4.74 11.89 9.72
C THR A 20 -3.82 11.79 8.50
N LYS A 21 -2.54 12.15 8.66
CA LYS A 21 -1.52 12.10 7.61
C LYS A 21 -0.55 10.95 7.90
N MET A 22 -0.29 10.11 6.90
CA MET A 22 0.56 8.92 7.01
C MET A 22 1.47 8.80 5.78
N LEU A 23 2.73 8.47 6.02
CA LEU A 23 3.67 7.97 5.02
C LEU A 23 3.97 6.50 5.35
N GLY A 24 3.52 5.59 4.49
CA GLY A 24 3.82 4.16 4.59
C GLY A 24 4.85 3.75 3.56
N LEU A 25 6.02 3.27 4.01
CA LEU A 25 7.08 2.71 3.16
C LEU A 25 7.39 1.29 3.63
N PHE A 26 6.91 0.28 2.89
CA PHE A 26 6.90 -1.11 3.33
C PHE A 26 8.05 -1.97 2.77
N ALA A 27 8.88 -1.39 1.90
CA ALA A 27 10.05 -2.05 1.31
C ALA A 27 11.13 -1.00 0.97
N PRO A 28 12.43 -1.39 0.91
CA PRO A 28 13.50 -0.49 0.47
C PRO A 28 13.45 -0.16 -1.03
N GLY A 29 12.75 -0.98 -1.83
CA GLY A 29 12.49 -0.77 -3.25
C GLY A 29 11.05 -1.17 -3.60
N GLY A 30 10.87 -1.93 -4.68
CA GLY A 30 9.58 -2.55 -4.98
C GLY A 30 9.14 -3.48 -3.84
N MET A 31 7.85 -3.47 -3.50
CA MET A 31 7.32 -4.52 -2.64
C MET A 31 7.45 -5.88 -3.36
N PRO A 32 7.63 -6.99 -2.64
CA PRO A 32 7.61 -8.32 -3.25
C PRO A 32 6.30 -8.56 -4.02
N LYS A 33 6.33 -9.50 -4.98
CA LYS A 33 5.13 -10.01 -5.64
C LYS A 33 4.16 -10.54 -4.59
N MET A 34 2.85 -10.48 -4.85
CA MET A 34 1.81 -10.86 -3.89
C MET A 34 2.04 -12.26 -3.30
N MET A 35 2.52 -13.21 -4.12
CA MET A 35 2.83 -14.58 -3.69
C MET A 35 4.06 -14.69 -2.76
N ASP A 36 5.00 -13.75 -2.85
CA ASP A 36 6.26 -13.76 -2.11
C ASP A 36 6.25 -12.86 -0.87
N ARG A 37 5.15 -12.14 -0.63
CA ARG A 37 5.04 -11.23 0.53
C ARG A 37 4.92 -11.98 1.84
N ASP A 38 5.65 -11.51 2.84
CA ASP A 38 5.43 -11.93 4.22
C ASP A 38 4.14 -11.30 4.81
N ALA A 39 3.60 -11.92 5.87
CA ALA A 39 2.36 -11.47 6.50
C ALA A 39 2.47 -10.12 7.25
N THR A 40 3.69 -9.63 7.48
CA THR A 40 3.96 -8.33 8.10
C THR A 40 3.85 -7.19 7.11
N MET A 41 3.88 -7.48 5.80
CA MET A 41 3.65 -6.49 4.74
C MET A 41 2.16 -6.34 4.43
N PRO A 42 1.67 -5.11 4.18
CA PRO A 42 0.29 -4.92 3.76
C PRO A 42 0.08 -5.32 2.30
N SER A 43 -1.10 -5.87 2.01
CA SER A 43 -1.56 -6.04 0.62
C SER A 43 -1.98 -4.68 0.02
N LEU A 44 -2.13 -4.61 -1.31
CA LEU A 44 -2.69 -3.43 -1.98
C LEU A 44 -4.10 -3.11 -1.45
N ARG A 45 -4.87 -4.16 -1.13
CA ARG A 45 -6.19 -4.05 -0.48
C ARG A 45 -6.09 -3.44 0.92
N ASP A 46 -5.14 -3.89 1.74
CA ASP A 46 -4.94 -3.33 3.08
C ASP A 46 -4.57 -1.84 3.03
N MET A 47 -3.68 -1.47 2.11
CA MET A 47 -3.27 -0.07 1.89
C MET A 47 -4.43 0.80 1.40
N THR A 48 -5.17 0.32 0.38
CA THR A 48 -6.32 1.03 -0.19
C THR A 48 -7.42 1.26 0.86
N ASN A 49 -7.78 0.23 1.62
CA ASN A 49 -8.77 0.36 2.69
C ASN A 49 -8.32 1.32 3.79
N THR A 50 -7.03 1.29 4.15
CA THR A 50 -6.47 2.22 5.13
C THR A 50 -6.51 3.67 4.62
N ALA A 51 -6.17 3.88 3.35
CA ALA A 51 -6.23 5.19 2.71
C ALA A 51 -7.68 5.72 2.69
N ILE A 52 -8.65 4.92 2.23
CA ILE A 52 -10.07 5.28 2.22
C ILE A 52 -10.55 5.64 3.63
N ASN A 53 -10.25 4.80 4.64
CA ASN A 53 -10.66 5.04 6.02
C ASN A 53 -10.09 6.33 6.62
N LYS A 54 -8.93 6.80 6.15
CA LYS A 54 -8.34 8.08 6.55
C LYS A 54 -8.94 9.24 5.77
N LEU A 55 -9.04 9.12 4.45
CA LEU A 55 -9.45 10.19 3.52
C LEU A 55 -10.95 10.50 3.57
N VAL A 56 -11.81 9.51 3.82
CA VAL A 56 -13.28 9.69 3.90
C VAL A 56 -13.72 10.62 5.03
N LYS A 57 -12.82 10.96 5.96
CA LYS A 57 -13.08 11.90 7.04
C LYS A 57 -13.12 13.35 6.57
N ASP A 58 -12.59 13.65 5.40
CA ASP A 58 -12.67 14.97 4.80
C ASP A 58 -14.06 15.21 4.21
N LYS A 59 -14.70 16.32 4.58
CA LYS A 59 -16.05 16.65 4.15
C LYS A 59 -16.10 17.19 2.73
N ASP A 60 -14.99 17.71 2.23
CA ASP A 60 -14.87 18.24 0.86
C ASP A 60 -14.64 17.11 -0.17
N GLY A 61 -14.48 15.87 0.32
CA GLY A 61 -14.18 14.68 -0.47
C GLY A 61 -12.68 14.44 -0.59
N PHE A 62 -12.29 13.47 -1.42
CA PHE A 62 -10.89 13.14 -1.63
C PHE A 62 -10.65 12.62 -3.06
N PHE A 63 -9.41 12.74 -3.50
CA PHE A 63 -8.88 12.04 -4.66
C PHE A 63 -7.93 10.94 -4.17
N LEU A 64 -8.05 9.75 -4.77
CA LEU A 64 -7.18 8.61 -4.47
C LEU A 64 -6.75 7.94 -5.78
N MET A 65 -5.45 7.70 -5.92
CA MET A 65 -4.86 6.90 -6.97
C MET A 65 -4.33 5.60 -6.34
N VAL A 66 -4.70 4.47 -6.94
CA VAL A 66 -4.25 3.13 -6.53
C VAL A 66 -3.66 2.45 -7.77
N GLU A 67 -2.45 1.92 -7.63
CA GLU A 67 -1.72 1.30 -8.73
C GLU A 67 -1.36 -0.16 -8.39
N GLY A 68 -1.71 -1.08 -9.30
CA GLY A 68 -1.27 -2.47 -9.29
C GLY A 68 -0.08 -2.67 -10.23
N SER A 69 1.06 -2.05 -9.92
CA SER A 69 2.20 -1.91 -10.85
C SER A 69 2.90 -3.22 -11.19
N GLN A 70 2.80 -4.25 -10.36
CA GLN A 70 3.53 -5.50 -10.57
C GLN A 70 2.96 -6.40 -11.68
N ILE A 71 1.75 -6.11 -12.17
CA ILE A 71 1.20 -6.75 -13.39
C ILE A 71 2.11 -6.45 -14.59
N ASP A 72 2.61 -5.22 -14.69
CA ASP A 72 3.55 -4.80 -15.75
C ASP A 72 4.88 -5.56 -15.65
N TRP A 73 5.45 -5.66 -14.45
CA TRP A 73 6.71 -6.38 -14.23
C TRP A 73 6.57 -7.87 -14.56
N ALA A 74 5.47 -8.50 -14.12
CA ALA A 74 5.17 -9.88 -14.47
C ALA A 74 4.96 -10.07 -15.98
N GLY A 75 4.36 -9.09 -16.67
CA GLY A 75 4.24 -9.05 -18.12
C GLY A 75 5.62 -8.99 -18.81
N HIS A 76 6.51 -8.12 -18.33
CA HIS A 76 7.89 -8.02 -18.83
C HIS A 76 8.69 -9.32 -18.63
N ASP A 77 8.43 -10.06 -17.54
CA ASP A 77 9.02 -11.38 -17.27
C ASP A 77 8.39 -12.51 -18.10
N ASN A 78 7.29 -12.27 -18.82
CA ASN A 78 6.42 -13.29 -19.43
C ASN A 78 5.90 -14.34 -18.41
N ASP A 79 5.68 -13.93 -17.16
CA ASP A 79 5.20 -14.79 -16.09
C ASP A 79 3.69 -14.59 -15.85
N ILE A 80 2.88 -15.44 -16.50
CA ILE A 80 1.43 -15.37 -16.41
C ILE A 80 0.90 -15.70 -15.00
N VAL A 81 1.61 -16.54 -14.24
CA VAL A 81 1.17 -16.91 -12.89
C VAL A 81 1.33 -15.72 -11.97
N ALA A 82 2.47 -15.02 -12.04
CA ALA A 82 2.67 -13.77 -11.33
C ALA A 82 1.64 -12.72 -11.77
N ALA A 83 1.46 -12.50 -13.08
CA ALA A 83 0.56 -11.47 -13.59
C ALA A 83 -0.90 -11.68 -13.17
N MET A 84 -1.36 -12.93 -13.07
CA MET A 84 -2.71 -13.26 -12.61
C MET A 84 -2.86 -13.24 -11.08
N SER A 85 -1.75 -13.29 -10.33
CA SER A 85 -1.75 -13.31 -8.87
C SER A 85 -1.68 -11.93 -8.21
N GLU A 86 -1.25 -10.92 -8.97
CA GLU A 86 -1.28 -9.50 -8.57
C GLU A 86 -2.70 -8.90 -8.65
#